data_AF-A0A1H0SBN6-F1
#
_entry.id   AF-A0A1H0SBN6-F1
#
_cell.length_a   1.000
_cell.length_b   1.000
_cell.length_c   1.000
_cell.angle_alpha   90.00
_cell.angle_beta   90.00
_cell.angle_gamma   90.00
#
_symmetry.space_group_name_H-M   'P 1'
#
loop_
_entity.id
_entity.type
_entity.pdbx_description
1 polymer ?
#
loop_
_entity_poly.entity_id
_entity_poly.type
_entity_poly.pdbx_seq_one_letter_code
_entity_poly.pdbx_strand_id
1 'polypeptide(L)'
;MASIPEASEPGLAPHVAHHLADSQPVDPAPAAWAELSPRLAPLLLGARLDNLVDILALMADLVDFLDPAMIEKVSSVFEEGVAAHGALSGALRLAAAQTRRDTEPPGTRALWALARDADTRRGLALLLRTLQIVGRAQRPVA
;
A
#
# COMPACT_ATOMS: atom_id res chain seq x y z
N MET A 1 7.93 68.84 22.43
CA MET A 1 8.65 67.84 21.62
C MET A 1 8.80 66.57 22.44
N ALA A 2 7.88 65.63 22.25
CA ALA A 2 7.97 64.26 22.76
C ALA A 2 7.64 63.35 21.57
N SER A 3 8.63 62.60 21.11
CA SER A 3 8.55 61.76 19.92
C SER A 3 7.90 60.42 20.27
N ILE A 4 6.85 60.05 19.52
CA ILE A 4 6.41 58.66 19.35
C ILE A 4 7.15 58.12 18.11
N PRO A 5 7.68 56.90 18.19
CA PRO A 5 7.36 55.87 17.18
C PRO A 5 7.24 54.48 17.87
N GLU A 6 6.65 53.42 17.34
CA GLU A 6 5.85 53.09 16.18
C GLU A 6 5.47 51.62 16.46
N ALA A 7 4.18 51.28 16.40
CA ALA A 7 3.75 49.90 16.50
C ALA A 7 4.07 49.19 15.18
N SER A 8 4.86 48.11 15.24
CA SER A 8 5.08 47.21 14.10
C SER A 8 4.71 45.78 14.49
N GLU A 9 4.02 45.16 13.54
CA GLU A 9 3.17 43.96 13.59
C GLU A 9 3.88 42.64 13.97
N PRO A 10 3.13 41.60 14.39
CA PRO A 10 3.69 40.30 14.73
C PRO A 10 4.16 39.57 13.47
N GLY A 11 5.47 39.60 13.24
CA GLY A 11 6.12 38.83 12.18
C GLY A 11 5.83 37.34 12.32
N LEU A 12 5.14 36.79 11.33
CA LEU A 12 4.95 35.36 11.11
C LEU A 12 6.28 34.60 11.33
N ALA A 13 6.19 33.49 12.08
CA ALA A 13 7.31 32.62 12.41
C ALA A 13 8.15 32.25 11.16
N PRO A 14 9.48 32.54 11.15
CA PRO A 14 10.36 32.20 10.03
C PRO A 14 10.74 30.71 9.99
N HIS A 15 10.19 29.87 10.87
CA HIS A 15 10.75 28.55 11.13
C HIS A 15 10.21 27.41 10.23
N VAL A 16 9.20 27.68 9.40
CA VAL A 16 8.59 26.64 8.54
C VAL A 16 9.03 26.74 7.07
N ALA A 17 9.45 27.93 6.61
CA ALA A 17 9.83 28.15 5.22
C ALA A 17 11.25 27.64 4.86
N HIS A 18 12.08 27.26 5.83
CA HIS A 18 13.47 26.89 5.58
C HIS A 18 13.69 25.40 5.26
N HIS A 19 12.73 24.51 5.54
CA HIS A 19 12.95 23.07 5.45
C HIS A 19 12.79 22.49 4.02
N LEU A 20 12.14 23.22 3.10
CA LEU A 20 11.94 22.77 1.70
C LEU A 20 13.00 23.31 0.73
N ALA A 21 13.75 24.35 1.12
CA ALA A 21 14.81 24.93 0.29
C ALA A 21 16.17 24.24 0.45
N ASP A 22 16.35 23.44 1.51
CA ASP A 22 17.59 22.74 1.87
C ASP A 22 17.67 21.30 1.35
N SER A 23 16.78 20.93 0.42
CA SER A 23 16.95 19.70 -0.36
C SER A 23 18.13 19.88 -1.32
N GLN A 24 19.35 19.74 -0.79
CA GLN A 24 20.54 19.58 -1.59
C GLN A 24 20.29 18.42 -2.56
N PRO A 25 20.51 18.58 -3.88
CA PRO A 25 20.59 17.44 -4.76
C PRO A 25 21.68 16.53 -4.20
N VAL A 26 21.29 15.36 -3.72
CA VAL A 26 22.23 14.34 -3.29
C VAL A 26 22.94 13.89 -4.56
N ASP A 27 24.10 14.48 -4.86
CA ASP A 27 25.04 13.88 -5.81
C ASP A 27 25.52 12.58 -5.14
N PRO A 28 25.09 11.40 -5.62
CA PRO A 28 25.61 10.17 -5.07
C PRO A 28 27.12 10.19 -5.32
N ALA A 29 27.91 10.08 -4.26
CA ALA A 29 29.36 9.99 -4.39
C ALA A 29 29.67 8.95 -5.49
N PRO A 30 30.58 9.22 -6.43
CA PRO A 30 30.76 8.40 -7.63
C PRO A 30 31.04 6.92 -7.33
N ALA A 31 31.57 6.62 -6.13
CA ALA A 31 31.73 5.26 -5.62
C ALA A 31 30.42 4.54 -5.26
N ALA A 32 29.45 5.23 -4.64
CA ALA A 32 28.16 4.67 -4.26
C ALA A 32 27.30 4.33 -5.49
N TRP A 33 27.34 5.20 -6.51
CA TRP A 33 26.67 4.93 -7.80
C TRP A 33 27.31 3.75 -8.55
N ALA A 34 28.64 3.65 -8.52
CA ALA A 34 29.36 2.55 -9.16
C ALA A 34 29.01 1.18 -8.57
N GLU A 35 28.66 1.09 -7.28
CA GLU A 35 28.23 -0.15 -6.63
C GLU A 35 26.75 -0.50 -6.88
N LEU A 36 25.86 0.50 -6.95
CA LEU A 36 24.42 0.33 -7.16
C LEU A 36 24.03 0.09 -8.63
N SER A 37 24.72 0.77 -9.56
CA SER A 37 24.48 0.70 -11.00
C SER A 37 24.38 -0.74 -11.54
N PRO A 38 25.31 -1.69 -11.26
CA PRO A 38 25.20 -3.05 -11.77
C PRO A 38 23.99 -3.82 -11.22
N ARG A 39 23.48 -3.46 -10.03
CA ARG A 39 22.27 -4.09 -9.45
C ARG A 39 20.98 -3.57 -10.06
N LEU A 40 20.99 -2.30 -10.50
CA LEU A 40 19.86 -1.65 -11.16
C LEU A 40 19.87 -1.88 -12.68
N ALA A 41 21.02 -2.24 -13.26
CA ALA A 41 21.19 -2.55 -14.68
C ALA A 41 20.08 -3.45 -15.28
N PRO A 42 19.67 -4.59 -14.69
CA PRO A 42 18.60 -5.41 -15.25
C PRO A 42 17.24 -4.69 -15.30
N LEU A 43 17.00 -3.70 -14.43
CA LEU A 43 15.77 -2.91 -14.39
C LEU A 43 15.83 -1.71 -15.35
N LEU A 44 17.00 -1.08 -15.49
CA LEU A 44 17.26 0.00 -16.46
C LEU A 44 17.20 -0.51 -17.90
N LEU A 45 17.92 -1.61 -18.20
CA LEU A 45 17.97 -2.21 -19.54
C LEU A 45 16.59 -2.68 -20.02
N GLY A 46 15.69 -3.00 -19.09
CA GLY A 46 14.33 -3.42 -19.39
C GLY A 46 13.29 -2.30 -19.44
N ALA A 47 13.67 -1.03 -19.26
CA ALA A 47 12.76 0.11 -19.10
C ALA A 47 11.68 -0.09 -18.00
N ARG A 48 11.95 -0.97 -17.02
CA ARG A 48 11.02 -1.29 -15.93
C ARG A 48 11.22 -0.38 -14.73
N LEU A 49 12.42 0.16 -14.58
CA LEU A 49 12.70 1.12 -13.52
C LEU A 49 11.81 2.35 -13.67
N ASP A 50 11.62 2.86 -14.89
CA ASP A 50 10.80 4.04 -15.15
C ASP A 50 9.37 3.84 -14.65
N ASN A 51 8.73 2.69 -14.94
CA ASN A 51 7.39 2.39 -14.43
C ASN A 51 7.34 2.28 -12.90
N LEU A 52 8.38 1.75 -12.26
CA LEU A 52 8.46 1.69 -10.78
C LEU A 52 8.62 3.08 -10.19
N VAL A 53 9.43 3.93 -10.83
CA VAL A 53 9.62 5.33 -10.45
C VAL A 53 8.32 6.10 -10.64
N ASP A 54 7.59 5.91 -11.74
CA ASP A 54 6.28 6.53 -11.99
C ASP A 54 5.25 6.16 -10.92
N ILE A 55 5.16 4.87 -10.56
CA ILE A 55 4.26 4.41 -9.50
C ILE A 55 4.68 5.01 -8.16
N LEU A 56 5.98 5.02 -7.83
CA LEU A 56 6.46 5.58 -6.58
C LEU A 56 6.23 7.09 -6.51
N ALA A 57 6.43 7.81 -7.62
CA ALA A 57 6.17 9.23 -7.72
C ALA A 57 4.68 9.55 -7.55
N LEU A 58 3.78 8.77 -8.16
CA LEU A 58 2.34 8.89 -7.95
C LEU A 58 1.95 8.62 -6.49
N MET A 59 2.61 7.68 -5.82
CA MET A 59 2.38 7.41 -4.39
C MET A 59 2.93 8.52 -3.49
N ALA A 60 4.06 9.12 -3.83
CA ALA A 60 4.59 10.29 -3.13
C ALA A 60 3.64 11.49 -3.25
N ASP A 61 3.19 11.80 -4.47
CA ASP A 61 2.21 12.88 -4.73
C ASP A 61 0.89 12.65 -3.98
N LEU A 62 0.44 11.39 -3.91
CA LEU A 62 -0.71 11.03 -3.07
C LEU A 62 -0.44 11.39 -1.61
N VAL A 63 0.67 10.94 -1.01
CA VAL A 63 1.00 11.21 0.40
C VAL A 63 1.15 12.72 0.67
N ASP A 64 1.71 13.48 -0.26
CA ASP A 64 1.86 14.94 -0.14
C ASP A 64 0.51 15.67 -0.11
N PHE A 65 -0.53 15.10 -0.73
CA PHE A 65 -1.89 15.65 -0.70
C PHE A 65 -2.68 15.29 0.58
N LEU A 66 -2.25 14.27 1.33
CA LEU A 66 -2.96 13.82 2.52
C LEU A 66 -2.71 14.75 3.70
N ASP A 67 -3.80 15.15 4.38
CA ASP A 67 -3.69 15.77 5.69
C ASP A 67 -3.32 14.74 6.78
N PRO A 68 -2.87 15.18 7.97
CA PRO A 68 -2.46 14.27 9.04
C PRO A 68 -3.53 13.25 9.47
N ALA A 69 -4.81 13.60 9.44
CA ALA A 69 -5.90 12.69 9.81
C ALA A 69 -6.16 11.64 8.71
N MET A 70 -5.97 12.01 7.44
CA MET A 70 -6.03 11.08 6.32
C MET A 70 -4.87 10.08 6.33
N ILE A 71 -3.66 10.51 6.72
CA ILE A 71 -2.49 9.62 6.85
C ILE A 71 -2.77 8.50 7.87
N GLU A 72 -3.32 8.84 9.03
CA GLU A 72 -3.68 7.85 10.07
C GLU A 72 -4.69 6.82 9.53
N LYS A 73 -5.69 7.28 8.78
CA LYS A 73 -6.69 6.40 8.17
C LYS A 73 -6.09 5.50 7.09
N VAL A 74 -5.19 6.01 6.25
CA VAL A 74 -4.50 5.19 5.24
C VAL A 74 -3.59 4.16 5.90
N SER A 75 -2.90 4.52 6.98
CA SER A 75 -2.13 3.56 7.78
C SER A 75 -3.01 2.45 8.33
N SER A 76 -4.14 2.79 8.94
CA SER A 76 -5.10 1.81 9.47
C SER A 76 -5.64 0.89 8.36
N VAL A 77 -6.03 1.43 7.21
CA VAL A 77 -6.51 0.62 6.07
C VAL A 77 -5.38 -0.25 5.51
N PHE A 78 -4.15 0.26 5.46
CA PHE A 78 -2.99 -0.51 5.02
C PHE A 78 -2.68 -1.67 5.98
N GLU A 79 -2.70 -1.43 7.30
CA GLU A 79 -2.52 -2.46 8.31
C GLU A 79 -3.59 -3.56 8.20
N GLU A 80 -4.85 -3.17 8.08
CA GLU A 80 -5.96 -4.13 7.87
C GLU A 80 -5.78 -4.92 6.56
N GLY A 81 -5.39 -4.25 5.49
CA GLY A 81 -5.15 -4.86 4.19
C GLY A 81 -3.98 -5.85 4.21
N VAL A 82 -2.86 -5.48 4.82
CA VAL A 82 -1.69 -6.35 4.99
C VAL A 82 -2.01 -7.53 5.89
N ALA A 83 -2.75 -7.33 6.99
CA ALA A 83 -3.19 -8.41 7.86
C ALA A 83 -4.11 -9.40 7.12
N ALA A 84 -5.07 -8.90 6.35
CA ALA A 84 -5.95 -9.73 5.53
C ALA A 84 -5.17 -10.49 4.44
N HIS A 85 -4.23 -9.82 3.77
CA HIS A 85 -3.35 -10.43 2.77
C HIS A 85 -2.48 -11.52 3.38
N GLY A 86 -1.90 -11.27 4.56
CA GLY A 86 -1.08 -12.22 5.31
C GLY A 86 -1.87 -13.47 5.70
N ALA A 87 -3.09 -13.30 6.23
CA ALA A 87 -3.97 -14.41 6.57
C ALA A 87 -4.33 -15.25 5.34
N LEU A 88 -4.67 -14.60 4.22
CA LEU A 88 -4.99 -15.26 2.96
C LEU A 88 -3.78 -16.03 2.39
N SER A 89 -2.60 -15.40 2.38
CA SER A 89 -1.36 -16.01 1.90
C SER A 89 -0.94 -17.20 2.76
N GLY A 90 -1.04 -17.07 4.09
CA GLY A 90 -0.80 -18.16 5.03
C GLY A 90 -1.73 -19.35 4.77
N ALA A 91 -3.02 -19.09 4.62
CA ALA A 91 -4.02 -20.10 4.28
C ALA A 91 -3.72 -20.77 2.93
N LEU A 92 -3.34 -20.00 1.91
CA LEU A 92 -2.98 -20.52 0.59
C LEU A 92 -1.73 -21.41 0.64
N ARG A 93 -0.69 -20.98 1.37
CA ARG A 93 0.54 -21.76 1.55
C ARG A 93 0.25 -23.06 2.29
N LEU A 94 -0.59 -23.03 3.31
CA LEU A 94 -1.02 -24.22 4.04
C LEU A 94 -1.82 -25.17 3.15
N ALA A 95 -2.80 -24.65 2.41
CA ALA A 95 -3.61 -25.44 1.47
C ALA A 95 -2.74 -26.09 0.40
N ALA A 96 -1.82 -25.34 -0.21
CA ALA A 96 -0.88 -25.88 -1.20
C ALA A 96 0.02 -26.97 -0.60
N ALA A 97 0.46 -26.81 0.65
CA ALA A 97 1.24 -27.83 1.35
C ALA A 97 0.40 -29.08 1.68
N GLN A 98 -0.90 -28.93 1.95
CA GLN A 98 -1.82 -30.04 2.15
C GLN A 98 -2.02 -30.81 0.83
N THR A 99 -2.36 -30.12 -0.25
CA THR A 99 -2.58 -30.71 -1.58
C THR A 99 -1.35 -31.44 -2.10
N ARG A 100 -0.13 -30.95 -1.83
CA ARG A 100 1.11 -31.63 -2.22
C ARG A 100 1.41 -32.90 -1.43
N ARG A 101 0.83 -33.06 -0.23
CA ARG A 101 0.98 -34.28 0.57
C ARG A 101 0.03 -35.37 0.10
N ASP A 102 -1.11 -34.98 -0.49
CA ASP A 102 -2.02 -35.94 -1.11
C ASP A 102 -1.35 -36.53 -2.36
N THR A 103 -1.08 -37.83 -2.32
CA THR A 103 -0.30 -38.55 -3.34
C THR A 103 -1.08 -38.75 -4.64
N GLU A 104 -2.40 -38.66 -4.59
CA GLU A 104 -3.30 -38.87 -5.72
C GLU A 104 -4.23 -37.65 -5.90
N PRO A 105 -4.44 -37.15 -7.13
CA PRO A 105 -5.31 -36.00 -7.34
C PRO A 105 -6.74 -36.30 -6.87
N PRO A 106 -7.40 -35.35 -6.16
CA PRO A 106 -8.72 -35.59 -5.61
C PRO A 106 -9.75 -35.80 -6.72
N GLY A 107 -10.48 -36.91 -6.64
CA GLY A 107 -11.63 -37.19 -7.51
C GLY A 107 -12.80 -36.23 -7.26
N THR A 108 -13.77 -36.20 -8.18
CA THR A 108 -14.96 -35.33 -8.12
C THR A 108 -15.75 -35.48 -6.82
N ARG A 109 -15.86 -36.70 -6.29
CA ARG A 109 -16.53 -36.98 -5.01
C ARG A 109 -15.80 -36.36 -3.81
N ALA A 110 -14.47 -36.36 -3.83
CA ALA A 110 -13.65 -35.77 -2.78
C ALA A 110 -13.76 -34.23 -2.78
N LEU A 111 -13.77 -33.62 -3.96
CA LEU A 111 -14.03 -32.18 -4.11
C LEU A 111 -15.42 -31.80 -3.58
N TRP A 112 -16.43 -32.62 -3.85
CA TRP A 112 -17.78 -32.38 -3.36
C TRP A 112 -17.91 -32.56 -1.83
N ALA A 113 -17.16 -33.50 -1.25
CA ALA A 113 -17.06 -33.65 0.19
C ALA A 113 -16.39 -32.42 0.84
N LEU A 114 -15.32 -31.91 0.24
CA LEU A 114 -14.63 -30.69 0.69
C LEU A 114 -15.56 -29.47 0.64
N ALA A 115 -16.35 -29.32 -0.43
CA ALA A 115 -17.33 -28.24 -0.55
C ALA A 115 -18.47 -28.30 0.50
N ARG A 116 -18.74 -29.49 1.06
CA ARG A 116 -19.74 -29.69 2.11
C ARG A 116 -19.21 -29.53 3.52
N ASP A 117 -17.89 -29.44 3.69
CA ASP A 117 -17.26 -29.18 4.97
C ASP A 117 -17.80 -27.89 5.60
N ALA A 118 -17.93 -27.89 6.94
CA ALA A 118 -18.57 -26.81 7.67
C ALA A 118 -17.80 -25.49 7.55
N ASP A 119 -16.47 -25.55 7.57
CA ASP A 119 -15.61 -24.37 7.49
C ASP A 119 -15.50 -23.86 6.06
N THR A 120 -15.47 -24.76 5.07
CA THR A 120 -15.56 -24.39 3.65
C THR A 120 -16.87 -23.67 3.32
N ARG A 121 -18.00 -24.15 3.87
CA ARG A 121 -19.30 -23.49 3.70
C ARG A 121 -19.37 -22.13 4.39
N ARG A 122 -18.76 -21.97 5.57
CA ARG A 122 -18.65 -20.66 6.24
C ARG A 122 -17.82 -19.68 5.42
N GLY A 123 -16.69 -20.13 4.87
CA GLY A 123 -15.87 -19.32 3.97
C GLY A 123 -16.63 -18.89 2.72
N LEU A 124 -17.35 -19.81 2.07
CA LEU A 124 -18.19 -19.48 0.91
C LEU A 124 -19.31 -18.50 1.27
N ALA A 125 -19.97 -18.69 2.41
CA ALA A 125 -21.01 -17.78 2.88
C ALA A 125 -20.48 -16.37 3.14
N LEU A 126 -19.26 -16.24 3.69
CA LEU A 126 -18.60 -14.95 3.87
C LEU A 126 -18.38 -14.25 2.52
N LEU A 127 -17.77 -14.94 1.54
CA LEU A 127 -17.52 -14.39 0.20
C LEU A 127 -18.80 -13.97 -0.52
N LEU A 128 -19.85 -14.79 -0.45
CA LEU A 128 -21.14 -14.46 -1.04
C LEU A 128 -21.77 -13.26 -0.36
N ARG A 129 -21.64 -13.14 0.97
CA ARG A 129 -22.22 -12.04 1.74
C ARG A 129 -21.47 -10.73 1.52
N THR A 130 -20.14 -10.75 1.38
CA THR A 130 -19.37 -9.56 1.00
C THR A 130 -19.78 -9.08 -0.39
N LEU A 131 -19.91 -10.00 -1.36
CA LEU A 131 -20.35 -9.67 -2.72
C LEU A 131 -21.76 -9.07 -2.75
N GLN A 132 -22.68 -9.59 -1.91
CA GLN A 132 -24.01 -9.00 -1.75
C GLN A 132 -23.99 -7.58 -1.18
N ILE A 133 -23.09 -7.29 -0.23
CA ILE A 133 -22.95 -5.95 0.34
C ILE A 133 -22.45 -4.97 -0.72
N VAL A 134 -21.40 -5.35 -1.47
CA VAL A 134 -20.86 -4.54 -2.57
C VAL A 134 -21.92 -4.28 -3.64
N GLY A 135 -22.65 -5.31 -4.06
CA GLY A 135 -23.72 -5.16 -5.05
C GLY A 135 -24.88 -4.29 -4.55
N ARG A 136 -25.16 -4.27 -3.24
CA ARG A 136 -26.16 -3.37 -2.65
C ARG A 136 -25.71 -1.91 -2.69
N ALA A 137 -24.42 -1.63 -2.51
CA ALA A 137 -23.88 -0.27 -2.55
C ALA A 137 -23.95 0.37 -3.96
N GLN A 138 -24.08 -0.43 -5.01
CA GLN A 138 -24.18 0.06 -6.41
C GLN A 138 -25.62 0.30 -6.87
N ARG A 139 -26.64 -0.02 -6.06
CA ARG A 139 -28.03 0.24 -6.46
C ARG A 139 -28.30 1.74 -6.38
N PRO A 140 -28.82 2.37 -7.46
CA PRO A 140 -29.24 3.76 -7.39
C PRO A 140 -30.37 3.88 -6.37
N VAL A 141 -30.25 4.85 -5.46
CA VAL A 141 -31.34 5.23 -4.55
C VAL A 141 -32.41 5.89 -5.42
N ALA A 142 -33.57 5.24 -5.53
CA ALA A 142 -34.74 5.78 -6.21
C ALA A 142 -35.49 6.75 -5.30
#